data_AF-X1TZ52-F1
#
_entry.id   AF-X1TZ52-F1
#
_cell.length_a   1.000
_cell.length_b   1.000
_cell.length_c   1.000
_cell.angle_alpha   90.00
_cell.angle_beta   90.00
_cell.angle_gamma   90.00
#
_symmetry.space_group_name_H-M   'P 1'
#
loop_
_entity.id
_entity.type
_entity.pdbx_description
1 polymer ?
#
loop_
_entity_poly.entity_id
_entity_poly.type
_entity_poly.pdbx_seq_one_letter_code
_entity_poly.pdbx_strand_id
1 'polypeptide(L)'
;MITGPLSTIVIKDVREILEWARHSEDETDFLKKVNAAKFSSNSKRKKLNAFRTQLKKANKGNEISDNSFWCFLKSFHLLGYDLDVSSGSTLSFLHSLITQFDTNHPNMIYSLLVSEIQSWNQNAGTITKEALPKEITSVFERKRIEEIPAGLAVPTVESELDSIELVISQSQYPNELVFSCLLGSWSENNLEDISVISKIVKEDYENWILKLRELLHASKPM
;
A
#
# COMPACT_ATOMS: atom_id res chain seq x y z
N MET A 1 -8.64 -13.45 17.47
CA MET A 1 -8.39 -13.01 18.87
C MET A 1 -7.70 -11.66 18.80
N ILE A 2 -8.29 -10.62 19.40
CA ILE A 2 -7.66 -9.31 19.52
C ILE A 2 -6.91 -9.30 20.86
N THR A 3 -5.62 -9.04 20.85
CA THR A 3 -4.79 -8.96 22.07
C THR A 3 -4.19 -7.56 22.17
N GLY A 4 -3.83 -7.15 23.37
CA GLY A 4 -2.92 -6.01 23.56
C GLY A 4 -1.54 -6.28 22.95
N PRO A 5 -0.62 -5.31 23.05
CA PRO A 5 0.71 -5.40 22.45
C PRO A 5 1.46 -6.64 22.92
N LEU A 6 1.87 -7.46 21.96
CA LEU A 6 2.69 -8.65 22.18
C LEU A 6 4.15 -8.32 21.86
N SER A 7 5.10 -8.92 22.58
CA SER A 7 6.51 -8.70 22.26
C SER A 7 6.86 -9.27 20.88
N THR A 8 7.77 -8.58 20.18
CA THR A 8 8.19 -8.94 18.81
C THR A 8 8.68 -10.38 18.70
N ILE A 9 9.37 -10.87 19.73
CA ILE A 9 9.87 -12.25 19.80
C ILE A 9 8.70 -13.24 19.86
N VAL A 10 7.67 -12.96 20.64
CA VAL A 10 6.49 -13.82 20.77
C VAL A 10 5.69 -13.84 19.47
N ILE A 11 5.53 -12.69 18.81
CA ILE A 11 4.84 -12.61 17.51
C ILE A 11 5.59 -13.44 16.47
N LYS A 12 6.92 -13.30 16.38
CA LYS A 12 7.74 -14.05 15.43
C LYS A 12 7.64 -15.55 15.66
N ASP A 13 7.88 -16.02 16.89
CA ASP A 13 7.85 -17.44 17.20
C ASP A 13 6.48 -18.06 16.96
N VAL A 14 5.40 -17.38 17.35
CA VAL A 14 4.04 -17.88 17.14
C VAL A 14 3.68 -17.88 15.65
N ARG A 15 4.00 -16.81 14.91
CA ARG A 15 3.74 -16.74 13.47
C ARG A 15 4.45 -17.87 12.72
N GLU A 16 5.74 -18.10 13.00
CA GLU A 16 6.49 -19.19 12.37
C GLU A 16 5.87 -20.57 12.64
N ILE A 17 5.44 -20.84 13.89
CA ILE A 17 4.76 -22.11 14.23
C ILE A 17 3.44 -22.25 13.45
N LEU A 18 2.64 -21.19 13.36
CA LEU A 18 1.36 -21.22 12.65
C LEU A 18 1.56 -21.41 11.14
N GLU A 19 2.59 -20.77 10.56
CA GLU A 19 2.95 -20.99 9.16
C GLU A 19 3.40 -22.43 8.91
N TRP A 20 4.22 -23.00 9.80
CA TRP A 20 4.61 -24.41 9.69
C TRP A 20 3.41 -25.35 9.79
N ALA A 21 2.43 -25.05 10.65
CA ALA A 21 1.21 -25.86 10.74
C ALA A 21 0.44 -25.86 9.42
N ARG A 22 0.36 -24.72 8.72
CA ARG A 22 -0.34 -24.59 7.42
C ARG A 22 0.35 -25.30 6.27
N HIS A 23 1.68 -25.34 6.28
CA HIS A 23 2.51 -25.90 5.21
C HIS A 23 3.04 -27.31 5.51
N SER A 24 2.60 -27.93 6.61
CA SER A 24 2.90 -29.35 6.88
C SER A 24 1.78 -30.23 6.33
N GLU A 25 2.14 -31.43 5.89
CA GLU A 25 1.21 -32.37 5.26
C GLU A 25 0.21 -32.93 6.28
N ASP A 26 0.71 -33.31 7.46
CA ASP A 26 -0.07 -33.89 8.56
C ASP A 26 0.43 -33.43 9.94
N GLU A 27 -0.26 -33.84 11.01
CA GLU A 27 0.14 -33.49 12.38
C GLU A 27 1.51 -34.07 12.76
N THR A 28 1.90 -35.21 12.20
CA THR A 28 3.16 -35.88 12.53
C THR A 28 4.35 -35.15 11.93
N ASP A 29 4.25 -34.71 10.69
CA ASP A 29 5.24 -33.88 9.99
C ASP A 29 5.42 -32.55 10.72
N PHE A 30 4.30 -31.89 11.05
CA PHE A 30 4.32 -30.65 11.82
C PHE A 30 5.04 -30.82 13.18
N LEU A 31 4.64 -31.83 13.97
CA LEU A 31 5.22 -32.07 15.29
C LEU A 31 6.68 -32.51 15.19
N LYS A 32 7.08 -33.28 14.17
CA LYS A 32 8.48 -33.62 13.90
C LYS A 32 9.30 -32.35 13.67
N LYS A 33 8.85 -31.43 12.82
CA LYS A 33 9.53 -30.15 12.56
C LYS A 33 9.68 -29.30 13.83
N VAL A 34 8.61 -29.13 14.60
CA VAL A 34 8.66 -28.30 15.82
C VAL A 34 9.53 -28.93 16.92
N ASN A 35 9.59 -30.26 17.00
CA ASN A 35 10.39 -30.96 18.00
C ASN A 35 11.84 -31.19 17.58
N ALA A 36 12.15 -31.17 16.27
CA ALA A 36 13.49 -31.41 15.75
C ALA A 36 14.54 -30.48 16.39
N ALA A 37 15.58 -31.10 16.96
CA ALA A 37 16.72 -30.39 17.53
C ALA A 37 17.45 -29.61 16.44
N LYS A 38 17.98 -28.43 16.79
CA LYS A 38 18.66 -27.48 15.87
C LYS A 38 17.80 -26.90 14.74
N PHE A 39 16.58 -27.40 14.52
CA PHE A 39 15.62 -26.82 13.57
C PHE A 39 14.65 -25.84 14.27
N SER A 40 14.15 -26.22 15.45
CA SER A 40 13.23 -25.41 16.25
C SER A 40 13.83 -24.97 17.58
N SER A 41 13.44 -23.79 18.04
CA SER A 41 13.94 -23.18 19.28
C SER A 41 13.14 -23.64 20.51
N ASN A 42 13.76 -23.61 21.69
CA ASN A 42 13.07 -23.90 22.94
C ASN A 42 11.93 -22.89 23.23
N SER A 43 12.06 -21.65 22.75
CA SER A 43 11.00 -20.64 22.86
C SER A 43 9.75 -21.09 22.10
N LYS A 44 9.91 -21.56 20.86
CA LYS A 44 8.80 -22.09 20.04
C LYS A 44 8.11 -23.27 20.70
N ARG A 45 8.87 -24.24 21.21
CA ARG A 45 8.32 -25.41 21.93
C ARG A 45 7.53 -25.00 23.17
N LYS A 46 8.02 -24.04 23.95
CA LYS A 46 7.30 -23.48 25.10
C LYS A 46 5.97 -22.84 24.68
N LYS A 47 5.94 -22.12 23.55
CA LYS A 47 4.70 -21.52 23.01
C LYS A 47 3.72 -22.56 22.51
N LEU A 48 4.20 -23.59 21.79
CA LEU A 48 3.35 -24.71 21.36
C LEU A 48 2.70 -25.42 22.57
N ASN A 49 3.48 -25.69 23.61
CA ASN A 49 2.95 -26.27 24.86
C ASN A 49 1.94 -25.36 25.54
N ALA A 50 2.16 -24.04 25.54
CA ALA A 50 1.19 -23.09 26.08
C ALA A 50 -0.16 -23.17 25.34
N PHE A 51 -0.16 -23.26 23.99
CA PHE A 51 -1.40 -23.49 23.24
C PHE A 51 -2.09 -24.80 23.67
N ARG A 52 -1.33 -25.89 23.77
CA ARG A 52 -1.87 -27.20 24.17
C ARG A 52 -2.48 -27.18 25.56
N THR A 53 -1.83 -26.52 26.53
CA THR A 53 -2.35 -26.34 27.90
C THR A 53 -3.64 -25.52 27.91
N GLN A 54 -3.68 -24.39 27.19
CA GLN A 54 -4.88 -23.55 27.16
C GLN A 54 -6.06 -24.25 26.49
N LEU A 55 -5.80 -24.98 25.41
CA LEU A 55 -6.84 -25.76 24.74
C LEU A 55 -7.34 -26.92 25.61
N LYS A 56 -6.45 -27.63 26.33
CA LYS A 56 -6.85 -28.65 27.32
C LYS A 56 -7.76 -28.04 28.38
N LYS A 57 -7.43 -26.85 28.90
CA LYS A 57 -8.27 -26.12 29.86
C LYS A 57 -9.64 -25.75 29.26
N ALA A 58 -9.67 -25.25 28.03
CA ALA A 58 -10.90 -24.93 27.31
C ALA A 58 -11.76 -26.18 27.02
N ASN A 59 -11.11 -27.34 26.81
CA ASN A 59 -11.74 -28.63 26.60
C ASN A 59 -12.09 -29.36 27.92
N LYS A 60 -12.43 -28.60 28.98
CA LYS A 60 -12.80 -29.12 30.31
C LYS A 60 -11.74 -30.05 30.95
N GLY A 61 -10.47 -29.84 30.63
CA GLY A 61 -9.36 -30.67 31.12
C GLY A 61 -9.07 -31.92 30.29
N ASN A 62 -9.88 -32.22 29.27
CA ASN A 62 -9.68 -33.38 28.40
C ASN A 62 -8.51 -33.15 27.44
N GLU A 63 -7.71 -34.18 27.24
CA GLU A 63 -6.62 -34.13 26.26
C GLU A 63 -7.16 -34.03 24.84
N ILE A 64 -6.40 -33.32 24.02
CA ILE A 64 -6.73 -33.07 22.62
C ILE A 64 -5.78 -33.93 21.79
N SER A 65 -6.32 -34.60 20.77
CA SER A 65 -5.53 -35.36 19.83
C SER A 65 -4.57 -34.45 19.06
N ASP A 66 -3.44 -34.98 18.62
CA ASP A 66 -2.47 -34.21 17.84
C ASP A 66 -3.08 -33.67 16.54
N ASN A 67 -3.95 -34.46 15.90
CA ASN A 67 -4.67 -34.04 14.70
C ASN A 67 -5.60 -32.84 14.98
N SER A 68 -6.44 -32.89 16.01
CA SER A 68 -7.33 -31.77 16.34
C SER A 68 -6.55 -30.52 16.78
N PHE A 69 -5.44 -30.71 17.50
CA PHE A 69 -4.55 -29.63 17.90
C PHE A 69 -3.90 -28.95 16.67
N TRP A 70 -3.40 -29.74 15.72
CA TRP A 70 -2.83 -29.24 14.48
C TRP A 70 -3.87 -28.52 13.62
N CYS A 71 -5.07 -29.08 13.45
CA CYS A 71 -6.19 -28.46 12.73
C CYS A 71 -6.60 -27.10 13.34
N PHE A 72 -6.61 -27.00 14.67
CA PHE A 72 -6.82 -25.71 15.35
C PHE A 72 -5.73 -24.69 14.98
N LEU A 73 -4.45 -25.08 15.06
CA LEU A 73 -3.34 -24.17 14.74
C LEU A 73 -3.35 -23.71 13.29
N LYS A 74 -3.72 -24.58 12.34
CA LYS A 74 -3.90 -24.19 10.93
C LYS A 74 -4.90 -23.04 10.76
N SER A 75 -5.99 -23.10 11.52
CA SER A 75 -7.10 -22.15 11.46
C SER A 75 -6.90 -20.92 12.36
N PHE A 76 -5.89 -20.93 13.23
CA PHE A 76 -5.64 -19.85 14.17
C PHE A 76 -4.81 -18.74 13.52
N HIS A 77 -5.38 -17.55 13.35
CA HIS A 77 -4.69 -16.40 12.80
C HIS A 77 -4.30 -15.40 13.90
N LEU A 78 -3.02 -15.03 13.92
CA LEU A 78 -2.49 -13.95 14.76
C LEU A 78 -2.23 -12.72 13.89
N LEU A 79 -3.11 -11.73 14.00
CA LEU A 79 -2.99 -10.45 13.30
C LEU A 79 -2.50 -9.41 14.32
N GLY A 80 -1.34 -8.82 14.02
CA GLY A 80 -0.78 -7.72 14.81
C GLY A 80 -1.18 -6.41 14.17
N TYR A 81 -2.16 -5.73 14.74
CA TYR A 81 -2.55 -4.39 14.32
C TYR A 81 -2.02 -3.38 15.33
N ASP A 82 -1.40 -2.29 14.86
CA ASP A 82 -0.90 -1.19 15.69
C ASP A 82 -1.91 -0.02 15.73
N LEU A 83 -3.17 -0.33 16.04
CA LEU A 83 -4.25 0.68 16.07
C LEU A 83 -4.27 1.53 17.35
N ASP A 84 -3.55 1.11 18.39
CA ASP A 84 -3.49 1.72 19.70
C ASP A 84 -2.20 2.51 19.96
N VAL A 85 -1.33 2.66 18.94
CA VAL A 85 -0.05 3.37 19.04
C VAL A 85 -0.02 4.54 18.07
N SER A 86 0.36 5.73 18.56
CA SER A 86 0.41 6.96 17.76
C SER A 86 1.41 6.92 16.59
N SER A 87 2.44 6.08 16.66
CA SER A 87 3.40 5.82 15.59
C SER A 87 3.03 4.60 14.73
N GLY A 88 1.82 4.07 14.87
CA GLY A 88 1.35 2.90 14.15
C GLY A 88 1.08 3.18 12.67
N SER A 89 1.52 2.28 11.80
CA SER A 89 1.36 2.38 10.35
C SER A 89 0.01 1.89 9.84
N THR A 90 -0.65 0.98 10.57
CA THR A 90 -1.94 0.40 10.18
C THR A 90 -3.03 1.47 10.19
N LEU A 91 -3.03 2.35 11.20
CA LEU A 91 -4.01 3.44 11.26
C LEU A 91 -3.88 4.39 10.07
N SER A 92 -2.65 4.77 9.72
CA SER A 92 -2.36 5.58 8.53
C SER A 92 -2.79 4.88 7.24
N PHE A 93 -2.57 3.57 7.14
CA PHE A 93 -3.03 2.78 6.00
C PHE A 93 -4.57 2.75 5.90
N LEU A 94 -5.27 2.55 7.01
CA LEU A 94 -6.73 2.60 7.06
C LEU A 94 -7.27 3.98 6.67
N HIS A 95 -6.68 5.05 7.18
CA HIS A 95 -7.05 6.41 6.76
C HIS A 95 -6.84 6.59 5.26
N SER A 96 -5.73 6.14 4.69
CA SER A 96 -5.50 6.20 3.24
C SER A 96 -6.56 5.43 2.43
N LEU A 97 -7.04 4.29 2.92
CA LEU A 97 -8.13 3.55 2.27
C LEU A 97 -9.45 4.33 2.34
N ILE A 98 -9.76 4.95 3.48
CA ILE A 98 -10.96 5.80 3.64
C ILE A 98 -10.88 7.01 2.71
N THR A 99 -9.71 7.63 2.58
CA THR A 99 -9.44 8.79 1.72
C THR A 99 -9.75 8.52 0.24
N GLN A 100 -9.69 7.27 -0.22
CA GLN A 100 -10.08 6.92 -1.60
C GLN A 100 -11.56 7.20 -1.89
N PHE A 101 -12.40 7.26 -0.85
CA PHE A 101 -13.84 7.48 -0.97
C PHE A 101 -14.25 8.88 -0.48
N ASP A 102 -13.68 9.33 0.65
CA ASP A 102 -13.86 10.68 1.17
C ASP A 102 -12.53 11.32 1.59
N THR A 103 -12.15 12.35 0.85
CA THR A 103 -10.90 13.09 1.05
C THR A 103 -10.95 14.08 2.20
N ASN A 104 -12.13 14.41 2.71
CA ASN A 104 -12.27 15.55 3.61
C ASN A 104 -11.91 15.19 5.06
N HIS A 105 -12.43 14.09 5.61
CA HIS A 105 -12.27 13.79 7.04
C HIS A 105 -12.14 12.28 7.37
N PRO A 106 -11.08 11.59 6.91
CA PRO A 106 -10.91 10.15 7.15
C PRO A 106 -10.88 9.77 8.64
N ASN A 107 -10.30 10.62 9.49
CA ASN A 107 -10.23 10.42 10.94
C ASN A 107 -11.61 10.39 11.60
N MET A 108 -12.53 11.24 11.11
CA MET A 108 -13.89 11.33 11.64
C MET A 108 -14.68 10.06 11.30
N ILE A 109 -14.60 9.60 10.04
CA ILE A 109 -15.26 8.37 9.59
C ILE A 109 -14.72 7.16 10.34
N TYR A 110 -13.39 7.09 10.54
CA TYR A 110 -12.78 6.05 11.36
C TYR A 110 -13.30 6.07 12.80
N SER A 111 -13.43 7.25 13.42
CA SER A 111 -13.96 7.38 14.78
C SER A 111 -15.42 6.93 14.90
N LEU A 112 -16.26 7.24 13.90
CA LEU A 112 -17.64 6.76 13.83
C LEU A 112 -17.71 5.24 13.70
N LEU A 113 -16.90 4.66 12.83
CA LEU A 113 -16.78 3.20 12.68
C LEU A 113 -16.38 2.53 14.01
N VAL A 114 -15.36 3.05 14.69
CA VAL A 114 -14.90 2.52 15.98
C VAL A 114 -16.02 2.61 17.03
N SER A 115 -16.72 3.74 17.12
CA SER A 115 -17.82 3.92 18.07
C SER A 115 -18.96 2.92 17.82
N GLU A 116 -19.33 2.72 16.55
CA GLU A 116 -20.38 1.78 16.17
C GLU A 116 -19.96 0.35 16.54
N ILE A 117 -18.77 -0.08 16.13
CA ILE A 117 -18.25 -1.41 16.44
C ILE A 117 -18.15 -1.64 17.96
N GLN A 118 -17.73 -0.62 18.74
CA GLN A 118 -17.68 -0.72 20.20
C GLN A 118 -19.07 -0.95 20.81
N SER A 119 -20.09 -0.23 20.34
CA SER A 119 -21.48 -0.41 20.78
C SER A 119 -21.99 -1.83 20.49
N TRP A 120 -21.74 -2.34 19.28
CA TRP A 120 -22.13 -3.71 18.90
C TRP A 120 -21.37 -4.77 19.70
N ASN A 121 -20.06 -4.57 19.93
CA ASN A 121 -19.22 -5.50 20.68
C ASN A 121 -19.68 -5.64 22.14
N GLN A 122 -20.14 -4.55 22.78
CA GLN A 122 -20.72 -4.62 24.13
C GLN A 122 -21.95 -5.54 24.21
N ASN A 123 -22.71 -5.62 23.12
CA ASN A 123 -23.92 -6.41 23.03
C ASN A 123 -23.70 -7.80 22.39
N ALA A 124 -22.44 -8.19 22.14
CA ALA A 124 -22.08 -9.40 21.39
C ALA A 124 -22.82 -9.51 20.03
N GLY A 125 -23.13 -8.36 19.42
CA GLY A 125 -23.91 -8.29 18.18
C GLY A 125 -23.10 -8.69 16.95
N THR A 126 -23.79 -9.24 15.95
CA THR A 126 -23.20 -9.57 14.65
C THR A 126 -23.34 -8.38 13.70
N ILE A 127 -22.22 -7.81 13.27
CA ILE A 127 -22.22 -6.69 12.32
C ILE A 127 -22.35 -7.22 10.89
N THR A 128 -23.37 -6.78 10.17
CA THR A 128 -23.49 -6.94 8.72
C THR A 128 -23.45 -5.56 8.03
N LYS A 129 -23.24 -5.52 6.72
CA LYS A 129 -23.17 -4.26 5.97
C LYS A 129 -24.48 -3.48 6.07
N GLU A 130 -25.61 -4.18 6.11
CA GLU A 130 -26.95 -3.63 6.19
C GLU A 130 -27.28 -3.10 7.59
N ALA A 131 -26.58 -3.60 8.62
CA ALA A 131 -26.75 -3.17 10.00
C ALA A 131 -26.01 -1.87 10.32
N LEU A 132 -25.08 -1.44 9.46
CA LEU A 132 -24.34 -0.20 9.66
C LEU A 132 -25.20 1.04 9.36
N PRO A 133 -25.03 2.14 10.13
CA PRO A 133 -25.71 3.40 9.87
C PRO A 133 -25.45 3.93 8.46
N LYS A 134 -26.48 4.56 7.86
CA LYS A 134 -26.38 5.11 6.50
C LYS A 134 -25.30 6.17 6.39
N GLU A 135 -25.08 6.91 7.46
CA GLU A 135 -24.07 7.94 7.62
C GLU A 135 -22.65 7.40 7.39
N ILE A 136 -22.41 6.14 7.71
CA ILE A 136 -21.14 5.46 7.45
C ILE A 136 -21.15 4.88 6.04
N THR A 137 -22.22 4.18 5.65
CA THR A 137 -22.24 3.46 4.37
C THR A 137 -22.21 4.39 3.15
N SER A 138 -22.83 5.57 3.23
CA SER A 138 -22.88 6.54 2.13
C SER A 138 -21.51 7.10 1.76
N VAL A 139 -20.59 7.16 2.73
CA VAL A 139 -19.21 7.64 2.50
C VAL A 139 -18.48 6.73 1.51
N PHE A 140 -18.70 5.42 1.61
CA PHE A 140 -18.03 4.41 0.79
C PHE A 140 -18.75 4.12 -0.54
N GLU A 141 -19.80 4.88 -0.87
CA GLU A 141 -20.42 4.79 -2.18
C GLU A 141 -19.48 5.40 -3.23
N ARG A 142 -19.22 4.64 -4.30
CA ARG A 142 -18.32 5.08 -5.37
C ARG A 142 -18.90 6.32 -6.04
N LYS A 143 -18.23 7.46 -5.90
CA LYS A 143 -18.58 8.67 -6.66
C LYS A 143 -18.54 8.33 -8.14
N ARG A 144 -19.61 8.66 -8.87
CA ARG A 144 -19.60 8.51 -10.33
C ARG A 144 -18.48 9.39 -10.86
N ILE A 145 -17.78 8.88 -11.87
CA ILE A 145 -16.92 9.73 -12.68
C ILE A 145 -17.85 10.76 -13.31
N GLU A 146 -17.75 12.00 -12.87
CA GLU A 146 -18.43 13.11 -13.53
C GLU A 146 -17.67 13.36 -14.83
N GLU A 147 -18.27 12.94 -15.94
CA GLU A 147 -17.80 13.35 -17.25
C GLU A 147 -18.06 14.86 -17.39
N ILE A 148 -17.06 15.59 -17.88
CA ILE A 148 -17.23 17.01 -18.18
C ILE A 148 -18.41 17.13 -19.15
N PRO A 149 -19.48 17.89 -18.81
CA PRO A 149 -20.62 18.05 -19.68
C PRO A 149 -20.16 18.51 -21.07
N ALA A 150 -20.67 17.91 -22.14
CA ALA A 150 -20.20 18.19 -23.50
C ALA A 150 -20.24 19.68 -23.90
N GLY A 151 -21.07 20.50 -23.25
CA GLY A 151 -21.12 21.95 -23.46
C GLY A 151 -20.12 22.79 -22.65
N LEU A 152 -19.42 22.18 -21.68
CA LEU A 152 -18.34 22.77 -20.88
C LEU A 152 -16.98 22.13 -21.18
N ALA A 153 -16.97 20.97 -21.84
CA ALA A 153 -15.79 20.47 -22.51
C ALA A 153 -15.41 21.53 -23.54
N VAL A 154 -14.34 22.30 -23.26
CA VAL A 154 -13.65 23.02 -24.32
C VAL A 154 -13.39 21.95 -25.39
N PRO A 155 -13.80 22.15 -26.66
CA PRO A 155 -13.45 21.20 -27.69
C PRO A 155 -11.95 21.00 -27.55
N THR A 156 -11.53 19.77 -27.21
CA THR A 156 -10.12 19.43 -27.21
C THR A 156 -9.63 19.93 -28.54
N VAL A 157 -8.78 20.93 -28.48
CA VAL A 157 -8.16 21.46 -29.68
C VAL A 157 -7.28 20.31 -30.12
N GLU A 158 -7.83 19.39 -30.91
CA GLU A 158 -7.05 18.39 -31.66
C GLU A 158 -5.91 19.10 -32.41
N SER A 159 -6.13 20.39 -32.71
CA SER A 159 -5.11 21.28 -33.25
C SER A 159 -3.90 21.57 -32.35
N GLU A 160 -3.88 21.39 -31.02
CA GLU A 160 -2.67 21.72 -30.22
C GLU A 160 -1.60 20.63 -30.30
N LEU A 161 -2.01 19.35 -30.24
CA LEU A 161 -1.09 18.22 -30.42
C LEU A 161 -0.59 18.15 -31.86
N ASP A 162 -1.48 18.34 -32.84
CA ASP A 162 -1.10 18.46 -34.25
C ASP A 162 -0.18 19.67 -34.48
N SER A 163 -0.40 20.80 -33.78
CA SER A 163 0.48 21.97 -33.87
C SER A 163 1.85 21.73 -33.26
N ILE A 164 1.95 21.01 -32.13
CA ILE A 164 3.23 20.71 -31.50
C ILE A 164 4.03 19.74 -32.37
N GLU A 165 3.39 18.68 -32.90
CA GLU A 165 4.05 17.74 -33.81
C GLU A 165 4.48 18.42 -35.12
N LEU A 166 3.66 19.32 -35.66
CA LEU A 166 3.99 20.14 -36.82
C LEU A 166 5.16 21.10 -36.53
N VAL A 167 5.18 21.78 -35.38
CA VAL A 167 6.25 22.70 -34.98
C VAL A 167 7.56 21.96 -34.76
N ILE A 168 7.52 20.80 -34.10
CA ILE A 168 8.72 19.98 -33.87
C ILE A 168 9.26 19.47 -35.21
N SER A 169 8.40 18.89 -36.05
CA SER A 169 8.82 18.30 -37.34
C SER A 169 9.28 19.32 -38.38
N GLN A 170 8.79 20.56 -38.33
CA GLN A 170 9.21 21.65 -39.24
C GLN A 170 10.38 22.49 -38.70
N SER A 171 10.83 22.26 -37.47
CA SER A 171 11.96 22.99 -36.91
C SER A 171 13.29 22.61 -37.57
N GLN A 172 14.24 23.54 -37.60
CA GLN A 172 15.58 23.31 -38.14
C GLN A 172 16.37 22.27 -37.32
N TYR A 173 16.05 22.11 -36.03
CA TYR A 173 16.72 21.20 -35.10
C TYR A 173 15.67 20.42 -34.26
N PRO A 174 14.98 19.42 -34.86
CA PRO A 174 13.86 18.73 -34.24
C PRO A 174 14.26 17.90 -33.03
N ASN A 175 15.42 17.24 -33.08
CA ASN A 175 15.89 16.40 -31.99
C ASN A 175 16.24 17.24 -30.76
N GLU A 176 16.93 18.36 -30.97
CA GLU A 176 17.33 19.30 -29.94
C GLU A 176 16.12 19.90 -29.23
N LEU A 177 15.07 20.24 -29.98
CA LEU A 177 13.82 20.74 -29.43
C LEU A 177 13.10 19.67 -28.58
N VAL A 178 13.03 18.42 -29.06
CA VAL A 178 12.46 17.29 -28.28
C VAL A 178 13.24 17.07 -26.99
N PHE A 179 14.57 17.10 -27.03
CA PHE A 179 15.39 16.96 -25.83
C PHE A 179 15.12 18.09 -24.83
N SER A 180 14.96 19.34 -25.29
CA SER A 180 14.62 20.46 -24.41
C SER A 180 13.26 20.28 -23.72
N CYS A 181 12.24 19.79 -24.44
CA CYS A 181 10.93 19.51 -23.88
C CYS A 181 10.97 18.37 -22.85
N LEU A 182 11.80 17.35 -23.09
CA LEU A 182 11.97 16.21 -22.19
C LEU A 182 12.72 16.60 -20.90
N LEU A 183 13.74 17.46 -21.02
CA LEU A 183 14.49 17.98 -19.89
C LEU A 183 13.66 18.95 -19.04
N GLY A 184 12.71 19.64 -19.66
CA GLY A 184 11.84 20.62 -19.01
C GLY A 184 12.57 21.92 -18.72
N SER A 185 13.35 21.95 -17.63
CA SER A 185 14.07 23.15 -17.20
C SER A 185 15.43 22.80 -16.61
N TRP A 186 16.40 23.69 -16.78
CA TRP A 186 17.73 23.56 -16.19
C TRP A 186 18.32 24.93 -15.85
N SER A 187 19.41 24.93 -15.08
CA SER A 187 20.14 26.14 -14.72
C SER A 187 21.51 26.18 -15.38
N GLU A 188 21.77 27.20 -16.20
CA GLU A 188 23.11 27.44 -16.79
C GLU A 188 24.17 27.84 -15.74
N ASN A 189 23.72 28.22 -14.53
CA ASN A 189 24.63 28.52 -13.42
C ASN A 189 25.04 27.27 -12.63
N ASN A 190 24.44 26.10 -12.92
CA ASN A 190 24.75 24.85 -12.25
C ASN A 190 25.60 23.95 -13.17
N LEU A 191 26.87 23.73 -12.79
CA LEU A 191 27.80 22.89 -13.55
C LEU A 191 27.35 21.42 -13.63
N GLU A 192 26.61 20.94 -12.63
CA GLU A 192 26.07 19.56 -12.64
C GLU A 192 24.96 19.42 -13.68
N ASP A 193 24.08 20.41 -13.81
CA ASP A 193 23.02 20.43 -14.83
C ASP A 193 23.64 20.42 -16.23
N ILE A 194 24.65 21.27 -16.47
CA ILE A 194 25.40 21.32 -17.72
C ILE A 194 26.02 19.95 -18.05
N SER A 195 26.68 19.31 -17.06
CA SER A 195 27.31 18.00 -17.25
C SER A 195 26.30 16.91 -17.61
N VAL A 196 25.14 16.90 -16.97
CA VAL A 196 24.07 15.94 -17.21
C VAL A 196 23.47 16.12 -18.61
N ILE A 197 23.22 17.37 -19.01
CA ILE A 197 22.65 17.68 -20.33
C ILE A 197 23.60 17.25 -21.44
N SER A 198 24.90 17.55 -21.34
CA SER A 198 25.87 17.11 -22.36
C SER A 198 25.91 15.58 -22.53
N LYS A 199 25.71 14.82 -21.44
CA LYS A 199 25.64 13.35 -21.51
C LYS A 199 24.35 12.84 -22.15
N ILE A 200 23.22 13.50 -21.87
CA ILE A 200 21.90 13.12 -22.41
C ILE A 200 21.84 13.41 -23.91
N VAL A 201 22.28 14.61 -24.31
CA VAL A 201 22.28 15.06 -25.71
C VAL A 201 23.42 14.42 -26.51
N LYS A 202 24.48 13.94 -25.83
CA LYS A 202 25.71 13.39 -26.44
C LYS A 202 26.46 14.39 -27.32
N GLU A 203 26.35 15.66 -26.97
CA GLU A 203 27.04 16.79 -27.60
C GLU A 203 27.51 17.74 -26.48
N ASP A 204 28.49 18.59 -26.79
CA ASP A 204 28.90 19.64 -25.87
C ASP A 204 27.75 20.64 -25.65
N TYR A 205 27.57 21.09 -24.40
CA TYR A 205 26.44 21.92 -24.00
C TYR A 205 26.41 23.23 -24.80
N GLU A 206 27.56 23.85 -25.00
CA GLU A 206 27.71 25.12 -25.72
C GLU A 206 27.24 25.02 -27.18
N ASN A 207 27.52 23.90 -27.85
CA ASN A 207 27.08 23.69 -29.23
C ASN A 207 25.58 23.40 -29.30
N TRP A 208 25.06 22.63 -28.34
CA TRP A 208 23.64 22.29 -28.28
C TRP A 208 22.76 23.50 -27.96
N ILE A 209 23.13 24.32 -26.98
CA ILE A 209 22.34 25.49 -26.57
C ILE A 209 22.29 26.57 -27.67
N LEU A 210 23.35 26.70 -28.48
CA LEU A 210 23.37 27.62 -29.62
C LEU A 210 22.27 27.30 -30.63
N LYS A 211 22.06 26.00 -30.95
CA LYS A 211 20.98 25.55 -31.85
C LYS A 211 19.59 25.92 -31.32
N LEU A 212 19.37 25.77 -30.00
CA LEU A 212 18.10 26.16 -29.37
C LEU A 212 17.91 27.69 -29.34
N ARG A 213 18.98 28.46 -29.13
CA ARG A 213 18.95 29.92 -29.21
C ARG A 213 18.66 30.40 -30.62
N GLU A 214 19.21 29.74 -31.65
CA GLU A 214 18.88 30.01 -33.05
C GLU A 214 17.38 29.80 -33.33
N LEU A 215 16.79 28.71 -32.85
CA LEU A 215 15.34 28.47 -32.97
C LEU A 215 14.52 29.57 -32.28
N LEU A 216 14.92 29.97 -31.07
CA LEU A 216 14.25 31.04 -30.32
C LEU A 216 14.28 32.37 -31.10
N HIS A 217 15.41 32.69 -31.72
CA HIS A 217 15.56 33.91 -32.53
C HIS A 217 14.87 33.83 -33.90
N ALA A 218 14.80 32.66 -34.53
CA ALA A 218 14.09 32.43 -35.78
C ALA A 218 12.56 32.50 -35.64
N SER A 219 12.03 32.31 -34.42
CA SER A 219 10.59 32.37 -34.12
C SER A 219 10.00 33.78 -33.96
N LYS A 220 10.82 34.85 -34.01
CA LYS A 220 10.31 36.23 -33.97
C LYS A 220 9.82 36.67 -35.37
N PRO A 221 8.54 37.02 -35.54
CA PRO A 221 8.09 37.66 -36.77
C PRO A 221 8.61 39.12 -36.84
N MET A 222 8.96 39.57 -38.05
CA MET A 222 8.86 41.00 -38.41
C MET A 222 7.39 41.39 -38.58
#